data_AF-A0A3M2RS12-F1
#
_entry.id   AF-A0A3M2RS12-F1
#
_cell.length_a   1.000
_cell.length_b   1.000
_cell.length_c   1.000
_cell.angle_alpha   90.00
_cell.angle_beta   90.00
_cell.angle_gamma   90.00
#
_symmetry.space_group_name_H-M   'P 1'
#
loop_
_entity.id
_entity.type
_entity.pdbx_description
1 polymer ?
#
loop_
_entity_poly.entity_id
_entity_poly.type
_entity_poly.pdbx_seq_one_letter_code
_entity_poly.pdbx_strand_id
1 'polypeptide(L)' 'MLKGKQGRFRQNLLGKRVDFSGRSVIVTGPELKLHQCGLPKKMALELFKPFIYSRLEAK' A
#
# COMPACT_ATOMS: atom_id res chain seq x y z
N MET A 1 -22.61 10.98 -19.08
CA MET A 1 -21.17 10.73 -18.84
C MET A 1 -20.63 11.41 -17.57
N LEU A 2 -20.97 12.68 -17.29
CA LEU A 2 -20.54 13.38 -16.07
C LEU A 2 -21.38 13.05 -14.82
N LYS A 3 -22.72 12.96 -14.97
CA LYS A 3 -23.69 12.68 -13.89
C LYS A 3 -24.19 11.23 -13.94
N GLY A 4 -24.62 10.69 -12.79
CA GLY A 4 -25.11 9.32 -12.62
C GLY A 4 -24.32 8.51 -11.59
N LYS A 5 -24.82 7.32 -11.21
CA LYS A 5 -24.21 6.45 -10.18
C LYS A 5 -22.78 5.99 -10.55
N GLN A 6 -22.51 5.80 -11.84
CA GLN A 6 -21.17 5.49 -12.36
C GLN A 6 -20.53 6.69 -13.09
N GLY A 7 -21.00 7.91 -12.85
CA GLY A 7 -20.48 9.11 -13.49
C GLY A 7 -19.09 9.52 -12.97
N ARG A 8 -18.35 10.30 -13.79
CA ARG A 8 -16.97 10.72 -13.47
C ARG A 8 -16.84 11.52 -12.18
N PHE A 9 -17.82 12.36 -11.82
CA PHE A 9 -17.76 13.11 -10.56
C PHE A 9 -17.73 12.16 -9.35
N ARG A 10 -18.60 11.15 -9.34
CA ARG A 10 -18.68 10.20 -8.23
C ARG A 10 -17.46 9.29 -8.18
N GLN A 11 -16.95 8.83 -9.32
CA GLN A 11 -15.71 8.03 -9.37
C GLN A 11 -14.48 8.83 -8.91
N ASN A 12 -14.38 10.10 -9.24
CA ASN A 12 -13.29 10.95 -8.76
C ASN A 12 -13.38 11.23 -7.25
N LEU A 13 -14.59 11.35 -6.70
CA LEU A 13 -14.82 11.57 -5.26
C LEU A 13 -14.64 10.30 -4.42
N LEU A 14 -14.95 9.10 -4.96
CA LEU A 14 -14.84 7.83 -4.24
C LEU A 14 -13.40 7.30 -4.13
N GLY A 15 -12.44 8.02 -4.71
CA GLY A 15 -11.02 7.66 -4.68
C GLY A 15 -10.58 6.84 -5.89
N LYS A 16 -9.27 6.89 -6.14
CA LYS A 16 -8.60 6.19 -7.24
C LYS A 16 -7.69 5.10 -6.67
N ARG A 17 -7.28 4.17 -7.54
CA ARG A 17 -6.24 3.20 -7.20
C ARG A 17 -4.91 3.92 -7.04
N VAL A 18 -4.11 3.46 -6.08
CA VAL A 18 -2.84 4.08 -5.71
C VAL A 18 -1.73 3.05 -5.90
N ASP A 19 -0.62 3.48 -6.45
CA ASP A 19 0.61 2.68 -6.54
C ASP A 19 1.25 2.53 -5.17
N PHE A 20 2.20 1.60 -5.04
CA PHE A 20 2.84 1.27 -3.75
C PHE A 20 1.81 0.91 -2.65
N SER A 21 0.77 0.17 -3.03
CA SER A 21 -0.27 -0.31 -2.11
C SER A 21 -0.31 -1.85 -2.08
N GLY A 22 -0.66 -2.41 -0.92
CA GLY A 22 -0.72 -3.85 -0.69
C GLY A 22 -1.91 -4.23 0.20
N ARG A 23 -2.37 -5.48 0.09
CA ARG A 23 -3.45 -6.03 0.93
C ARG A 23 -3.07 -7.43 1.41
N SER A 24 -3.31 -7.72 2.68
CA SER A 24 -3.09 -9.05 3.27
C SER A 24 -4.03 -9.28 4.45
N VAL A 25 -4.05 -10.51 4.95
CA VAL A 25 -4.80 -10.90 6.15
C VAL A 25 -4.02 -10.48 7.40
N ILE A 26 -4.74 -9.99 8.41
CA ILE A 26 -4.16 -9.63 9.71
C ILE A 26 -4.13 -10.82 10.65
N VAL A 27 -3.09 -10.91 11.47
CA VAL A 27 -2.93 -11.94 12.51
C VAL A 27 -2.53 -11.26 13.83
N THR A 28 -2.91 -11.84 14.95
CA THR A 28 -2.56 -11.34 16.28
C THR A 28 -1.05 -11.41 16.53
N GLY A 29 -0.47 -10.32 17.04
CA GLY A 29 0.96 -10.23 17.38
C GLY A 29 1.16 -9.74 18.82
N PRO A 30 1.07 -10.63 19.83
CA PRO A 30 1.01 -10.24 21.24
C PRO A 30 2.29 -9.58 21.78
N GLU A 31 3.44 -9.79 21.13
CA GLU A 31 4.72 -9.20 21.53
C GLU A 31 4.97 -7.79 20.94
N LEU A 32 4.10 -7.32 20.04
CA LEU A 32 4.27 -6.03 19.37
C LEU A 32 3.88 -4.87 20.28
N LYS A 33 4.68 -3.80 20.25
CA LYS A 33 4.34 -2.53 20.91
C LYS A 33 3.26 -1.78 20.11
N LEU A 34 2.58 -0.83 20.75
CA LEU A 34 1.48 -0.05 20.15
C LEU A 34 1.83 0.62 18.82
N HIS A 35 3.08 1.04 18.62
CA HIS A 35 3.55 1.73 17.40
C HIS A 35 4.16 0.78 16.35
N GLN A 36 4.08 -0.53 16.56
CA GLN A 36 4.69 -1.53 15.68
C GLN A 36 3.63 -2.33 14.94
N CYS A 37 4.00 -2.84 13.76
CA CYS A 37 3.22 -3.82 13.02
C CYS A 37 4.15 -4.85 12.35
N GLY A 38 3.62 -6.05 12.12
CA GLY A 38 4.31 -7.06 11.31
C GLY A 38 4.01 -6.83 9.83
N LEU A 39 5.06 -6.68 9.01
CA LEU A 39 4.93 -6.59 7.56
C LEU A 39 5.58 -7.81 6.89
N PRO A 40 4.86 -8.56 6.03
CA PRO A 40 5.44 -9.70 5.31
C PRO A 40 6.61 -9.27 4.42
N LYS A 41 7.74 -9.98 4.51
CA LYS A 41 8.98 -9.64 3.76
C LYS A 41 8.76 -9.50 2.26
N LYS A 42 7.98 -10.42 1.65
CA LYS A 42 7.66 -10.38 0.21
C LYS A 42 6.85 -9.14 -0.17
N MET A 43 5.94 -8.70 0.70
CA MET A 43 5.17 -7.47 0.46
C MET A 43 6.06 -6.23 0.63
N ALA A 44 6.89 -6.19 1.66
CA ALA A 44 7.85 -5.11 1.88
C ALA A 44 8.79 -4.94 0.68
N LEU A 45 9.25 -6.04 0.08
CA LEU A 45 10.13 -6.01 -1.10
C LEU A 45 9.50 -5.24 -2.28
N GLU A 46 8.23 -5.50 -2.59
CA GLU A 46 7.55 -4.81 -3.70
C GLU A 46 7.18 -3.36 -3.35
N LEU A 47 6.72 -3.11 -2.12
CA LEU A 47 6.35 -1.75 -1.69
C LEU A 47 7.55 -0.79 -1.65
N PHE A 48 8.73 -1.27 -1.27
CA PHE A 48 9.92 -0.45 -1.10
C PHE A 48 10.95 -0.62 -2.21
N LYS A 49 10.58 -1.27 -3.32
CA LYS A 49 11.46 -1.61 -4.43
C LYS A 49 12.34 -0.44 -4.94
N PRO A 50 11.82 0.79 -5.14
CA PRO A 50 12.66 1.91 -5.57
C PRO A 50 13.76 2.27 -4.57
N PHE A 51 13.45 2.24 -3.28
CA PHE A 51 14.39 2.54 -2.21
C PHE A 51 15.47 1.46 -2.07
N ILE A 52 15.08 0.19 -2.27
CA ILE A 52 16.01 -0.94 -2.22
C ILE A 52 17.02 -0.84 -3.36
N TYR A 53 16.57 -0.58 -4.59
CA TYR A 53 17.49 -0.40 -5.72
C TYR A 53 18.45 0.77 -5.51
N SER A 54 17.94 1.93 -5.10
CA SER A 54 18.79 3.09 -4.79
C SER A 54 19.87 2.76 -3.75
N ARG A 55 19.55 1.96 -2.74
CA ARG A 55 20.53 1.54 -1.72
C ARG A 55 21.53 0.50 -2.23
N LEU A 56 21.12 -0.36 -3.16
CA LEU A 56 22.00 -1.37 -3.75
C LEU A 56 23.01 -0.76 -4.73
N GLU A 57 22.61 0.27 -5.48
CA GLU A 57 23.49 1.00 -6.40
C GLU A 57 24.48 1.93 -5.68
N ALA A 58 24.15 2.41 -4.48
CA ALA A 58 25.03 3.25 -3.68
C ALA A 58 26.20 2.47 -3.02
N LYS A 59 26.23 1.15 -3.17
CA LYS A 59 27.30 0.25 -2.71
C LYS A 59 28.22 -0.12 -3.86
#